data_AF-A0A257YV96-F1
#
_entry.id   AF-A0A257YV96-F1
#
_cell.length_a   1.000
_cell.length_b   1.000
_cell.length_c   1.000
_cell.angle_alpha   90.00
_cell.angle_beta   90.00
_cell.angle_gamma   90.00
#
_symmetry.space_group_name_H-M   'P 1'
#
loop_
_entity.id
_entity.type
_entity.pdbx_description
1 polymer ?
#
loop_
_entity_poly.entity_id
_entity_poly.type
_entity_poly.pdbx_seq_one_letter_code
_entity_poly.pdbx_strand_id
1 'polypeptide(L)'
;MPHSLPPIATGPGHPWPMGASLHLHVEGLGAGTVYGYRAHGPYAPERGHRFNPNKLLLDPYARAVEGRFRWSDAVMGYKIGSPRGDLSFDTRDSAFAVPKAVVTTPIFDWGDDRAPRHAATDTVIYEAHVKSLTALHPGVVPGLRGTYLGLASDPVIEHLLKLGITTIELLPVQSFIDDRFLVARGLTNHWGYNTLGFFTPEARYMSRAALAEFQMMVRRLHQAGIEVILDVVYNHTAEGDEWGPTLSFRGLDNASYYKLAQG
;
A
#
# COMPACT_ATOMS: atom_id res chain seq x y z
N MET A 1 -1.71 -46.27 -5.80
CA MET A 1 -3.17 -46.02 -5.85
C MET A 1 -3.35 -44.53 -5.63
N PRO A 2 -3.59 -43.70 -6.67
CA PRO A 2 -3.80 -42.27 -6.45
C PRO A 2 -5.22 -42.06 -5.93
N HIS A 3 -5.34 -41.51 -4.73
CA HIS A 3 -6.62 -41.08 -4.19
C HIS A 3 -7.00 -39.74 -4.84
N SER A 4 -7.98 -39.78 -5.73
CA SER A 4 -8.67 -38.60 -6.24
C SER A 4 -9.53 -37.99 -5.12
N LEU A 5 -9.24 -36.73 -4.76
CA LEU A 5 -10.14 -35.95 -3.90
C LEU A 5 -11.39 -35.52 -4.70
N PRO A 6 -12.57 -35.46 -4.07
CA PRO A 6 -13.82 -35.10 -4.75
C PRO A 6 -13.84 -33.61 -5.14
N PRO A 7 -14.60 -33.23 -6.17
CA PRO A 7 -14.70 -31.84 -6.60
C PRO A 7 -15.44 -31.00 -5.56
N ILE A 8 -14.86 -29.86 -5.21
CA ILE A 8 -15.49 -28.84 -4.36
C ILE A 8 -16.54 -28.13 -5.20
N ALA A 9 -17.78 -28.08 -4.72
CA ALA A 9 -18.90 -27.46 -5.41
C ALA A 9 -18.65 -25.95 -5.67
N THR A 10 -18.65 -25.55 -6.93
CA THR A 10 -18.70 -24.15 -7.35
C THR A 10 -20.15 -23.66 -7.24
N GLY A 11 -20.39 -22.61 -6.45
CA GLY A 11 -21.67 -21.91 -6.46
C GLY A 11 -21.93 -21.23 -7.82
N PRO A 12 -23.19 -20.96 -8.20
CA PRO A 12 -23.50 -20.38 -9.49
C PRO A 12 -22.89 -18.97 -9.60
N GLY A 13 -21.95 -18.80 -10.53
CA GLY A 13 -21.34 -17.51 -10.87
C GLY A 13 -19.90 -17.28 -10.35
N HIS A 14 -19.38 -18.15 -9.48
CA HIS A 14 -18.00 -18.06 -9.00
C HIS A 14 -17.15 -19.19 -9.60
N PRO A 15 -16.08 -18.90 -10.35
CA PRO A 15 -15.19 -19.94 -10.89
C PRO A 15 -14.40 -20.68 -9.80
N TRP A 16 -14.43 -20.21 -8.55
CA TRP A 16 -13.68 -20.74 -7.42
C TRP A 16 -14.58 -20.84 -6.18
N PRO A 17 -14.36 -21.82 -5.29
CA PRO A 17 -15.01 -21.86 -3.99
C PRO A 17 -14.71 -20.58 -3.19
N MET A 18 -15.71 -20.03 -2.51
CA MET A 18 -15.52 -18.99 -1.50
C MET A 18 -14.45 -19.44 -0.50
N GLY A 19 -13.35 -18.69 -0.36
CA GLY A 19 -12.22 -19.03 0.51
C GLY A 19 -11.09 -19.83 -0.14
N ALA A 20 -11.08 -20.00 -1.47
CA ALA A 20 -9.95 -20.64 -2.16
C ALA A 20 -8.73 -19.70 -2.25
N SER A 21 -7.60 -20.13 -1.68
CA SER A 21 -6.30 -19.47 -1.86
C SER A 21 -5.56 -20.07 -3.05
N LEU A 22 -5.33 -19.25 -4.08
CA LEU A 22 -4.48 -19.59 -5.22
C LEU A 22 -3.01 -19.42 -4.81
N HIS A 23 -2.20 -20.46 -5.01
CA HIS A 23 -0.78 -20.44 -4.69
C HIS A 23 0.03 -21.16 -5.78
N LEU A 24 1.25 -20.67 -6.03
CA LEU A 24 2.21 -21.25 -6.95
C LEU A 24 3.61 -21.10 -6.34
N HIS A 25 4.43 -22.14 -6.44
CA HIS A 25 5.86 -22.06 -6.15
C HIS A 25 6.65 -22.05 -7.46
N VAL A 26 7.55 -21.08 -7.61
CA VAL A 26 8.42 -20.96 -8.78
C VAL A 26 9.87 -21.07 -8.32
N GLU A 27 10.52 -22.16 -8.72
CA GLU A 27 11.91 -22.43 -8.37
C GLU A 27 12.86 -21.38 -8.98
N GLY A 28 13.87 -20.97 -8.21
CA GLY A 28 14.90 -20.03 -8.65
C GLY A 28 14.57 -18.54 -8.48
N LEU A 29 13.38 -18.18 -8.00
CA LEU A 29 13.04 -16.79 -7.65
C LEU A 29 13.44 -16.45 -6.20
N GLY A 30 13.86 -15.22 -5.96
CA GLY A 30 14.39 -14.77 -4.67
C GLY A 30 14.06 -13.30 -4.37
N ALA A 31 14.63 -12.78 -3.28
CA ALA A 31 14.45 -11.37 -2.92
C ALA A 31 14.91 -10.45 -4.06
N GLY A 32 14.12 -9.42 -4.35
CA GLY A 32 14.31 -8.51 -5.49
C GLY A 32 13.56 -8.93 -6.77
N THR A 33 12.96 -10.12 -6.82
CA THR A 33 12.10 -10.49 -7.95
C THR A 33 10.87 -9.57 -8.02
N VAL A 34 10.64 -9.00 -9.20
CA VAL A 34 9.56 -8.06 -9.49
C VAL A 34 8.40 -8.81 -10.13
N TYR A 35 7.17 -8.60 -9.64
CA TYR A 35 5.99 -9.32 -10.12
C TYR A 35 4.70 -8.51 -10.01
N GLY A 36 3.63 -9.05 -10.58
CA GLY A 36 2.26 -8.56 -10.45
C GLY A 36 1.29 -9.62 -10.98
N TYR A 37 -0.01 -9.41 -10.76
CA TYR A 37 -1.03 -10.38 -11.14
C TYR A 37 -1.88 -9.91 -12.32
N ARG A 38 -2.48 -10.88 -13.01
CA ARG A 38 -3.60 -10.69 -13.93
C ARG A 38 -4.66 -11.71 -13.59
N ALA A 39 -5.83 -11.24 -13.18
CA ALA A 39 -6.93 -12.12 -12.80
C ALA A 39 -7.95 -12.24 -13.93
N HIS A 40 -8.34 -13.48 -14.21
CA HIS A 40 -9.42 -13.80 -15.14
C HIS A 40 -10.68 -14.16 -14.35
N GLY A 41 -11.82 -13.73 -14.84
CA GLY A 41 -13.11 -13.98 -14.20
C GLY A 41 -14.23 -13.25 -14.93
N PRO A 42 -15.47 -13.31 -14.40
CA PRO A 42 -16.61 -12.66 -15.02
C PRO A 42 -16.46 -11.13 -15.00
N TYR A 43 -16.72 -10.48 -16.14
CA TYR A 43 -16.97 -9.03 -16.18
C TYR A 43 -18.48 -8.79 -16.25
N ALA A 44 -19.08 -8.58 -15.09
CA ALA A 44 -20.50 -8.28 -14.90
C ALA A 44 -20.63 -7.17 -13.85
N PRO A 45 -20.30 -5.91 -14.21
CA PRO A 45 -20.22 -4.79 -13.26
C PRO A 45 -21.54 -4.51 -12.55
N GLU A 46 -22.67 -4.76 -13.22
CA GLU A 46 -24.04 -4.73 -12.65
C GLU A 46 -24.23 -5.68 -11.45
N ARG A 47 -23.44 -6.75 -11.39
CA ARG A 47 -23.43 -7.72 -10.28
C ARG A 47 -22.18 -7.58 -9.40
N GLY A 48 -21.43 -6.50 -9.57
CA GLY A 48 -20.20 -6.26 -8.83
C GLY A 48 -18.97 -7.02 -9.31
N HIS A 49 -19.04 -7.84 -10.37
CA HIS A 49 -17.86 -8.56 -10.87
C HIS A 49 -17.09 -7.70 -11.88
N ARG A 50 -15.85 -7.33 -11.55
CA ARG A 50 -15.03 -6.37 -12.34
C ARG A 50 -13.69 -6.95 -12.80
N PHE A 51 -13.60 -8.26 -13.01
CA PHE A 51 -12.38 -8.91 -13.50
C PHE A 51 -11.97 -8.40 -14.89
N ASN A 52 -10.75 -7.91 -15.02
CA ASN A 52 -10.20 -7.48 -16.31
C ASN A 52 -8.72 -7.88 -16.43
N PRO A 53 -8.39 -8.96 -17.16
CA PRO A 53 -7.02 -9.47 -17.24
C PRO A 53 -6.07 -8.53 -18.01
N ASN A 54 -6.59 -7.52 -18.71
CA ASN A 54 -5.76 -6.50 -19.36
C ASN A 54 -5.14 -5.53 -18.34
N LYS A 55 -5.64 -5.51 -17.09
CA LYS A 55 -5.11 -4.65 -16.03
C LYS A 55 -4.09 -5.43 -15.21
N LEU A 56 -2.88 -4.88 -15.08
CA LEU A 56 -1.88 -5.39 -14.14
C LEU A 56 -2.32 -5.02 -12.72
N LEU A 57 -2.33 -6.00 -11.83
CA LEU A 57 -2.79 -5.88 -10.45
C LEU A 57 -1.59 -5.99 -9.50
N LEU A 58 -1.54 -5.08 -8.52
CA LEU A 58 -0.60 -5.14 -7.42
C LEU A 58 -1.00 -6.27 -6.47
N ASP A 59 -0.02 -6.96 -5.89
CA ASP A 59 -0.28 -7.93 -4.82
C ASP A 59 -0.74 -7.18 -3.55
N PRO A 60 -1.94 -7.45 -3.00
CA PRO A 60 -2.42 -6.80 -1.78
C PRO A 60 -1.56 -7.11 -0.54
N TYR A 61 -0.72 -8.14 -0.59
CA TYR A 61 0.27 -8.52 0.43
C TYR A 61 1.70 -8.10 0.09
N ALA A 62 1.91 -7.30 -0.96
CA ALA A 62 3.22 -6.74 -1.27
C ALA A 62 3.79 -5.98 -0.07
N ARG A 63 5.07 -6.24 0.26
CA ARG A 63 5.82 -5.52 1.30
C ARG A 63 6.71 -4.41 0.75
N ALA A 64 6.96 -4.45 -0.55
CA ALA A 64 7.69 -3.44 -1.28
C ALA A 64 7.15 -3.37 -2.71
N VAL A 65 7.31 -2.20 -3.33
CA VAL A 65 6.92 -1.97 -4.72
C VAL A 65 8.03 -1.28 -5.49
N GLU A 66 8.13 -1.57 -6.78
CA GLU A 66 9.03 -0.92 -7.72
C GLU A 66 8.25 -0.15 -8.79
N GLY A 67 8.76 1.03 -9.14
CA GLY A 67 8.16 1.93 -10.10
C GLY A 67 7.24 2.96 -9.44
N ARG A 68 6.67 3.84 -10.26
CA ARG A 68 5.71 4.86 -9.81
C ARG A 68 4.41 4.68 -10.55
N PHE A 69 3.30 4.84 -9.82
CA PHE A 69 1.99 4.94 -10.43
C PHE A 69 1.93 6.16 -11.35
N ARG A 70 1.32 6.00 -12.53
CA ARG A 70 1.08 7.07 -13.50
C ARG A 70 -0.38 7.04 -13.92
N TRP A 71 -1.08 8.17 -13.77
CA TRP A 71 -2.44 8.26 -14.26
C TRP A 71 -2.48 8.09 -15.78
N SER A 72 -3.32 7.15 -16.23
CA SER A 72 -3.62 6.89 -17.63
C SER A 72 -5.01 6.27 -17.72
N ASP A 73 -5.77 6.57 -18.76
CA ASP A 73 -7.06 5.90 -18.97
C ASP A 73 -6.92 4.38 -19.13
N ALA A 74 -5.70 3.88 -19.44
CA ALA A 74 -5.44 2.45 -19.51
C ALA A 74 -5.55 1.73 -18.15
N VAL A 75 -5.36 2.43 -17.02
CA VAL A 75 -5.53 1.83 -15.68
C VAL A 75 -6.99 1.68 -15.26
N MET A 76 -7.91 2.21 -16.08
CA MET A 76 -9.34 2.05 -15.86
C MET A 76 -9.78 0.69 -16.41
N GLY A 77 -10.56 -0.06 -15.62
CA GLY A 77 -11.18 -1.32 -16.06
C GLY A 77 -12.21 -1.14 -17.19
N TYR A 78 -12.68 0.08 -17.37
CA TYR A 78 -13.72 0.52 -18.29
C TYR A 78 -13.19 1.64 -19.21
N LYS A 79 -13.88 1.89 -20.33
CA LYS A 79 -13.49 2.89 -21.32
C LYS A 79 -13.95 4.28 -20.88
N ILE A 80 -13.01 5.17 -20.58
CA ILE A 80 -13.30 6.59 -20.33
C ILE A 80 -14.03 7.19 -21.55
N GLY A 81 -15.12 7.92 -21.31
CA GLY A 81 -15.95 8.54 -22.35
C GLY A 81 -16.92 7.58 -23.06
N SER A 82 -16.97 6.30 -22.70
CA SER A 82 -17.97 5.38 -23.24
C SER A 82 -19.39 5.79 -22.80
N PRO A 83 -20.39 5.76 -23.70
CA PRO A 83 -21.80 5.96 -23.34
C PRO A 83 -22.32 4.95 -22.30
N ARG A 84 -21.68 3.77 -22.21
CA ARG A 84 -21.97 2.75 -21.20
C ARG A 84 -21.27 3.00 -19.85
N GLY A 85 -20.51 4.08 -19.71
CA GLY A 85 -19.81 4.40 -18.46
C GLY A 85 -18.89 3.28 -17.96
N ASP A 86 -18.92 3.03 -16.66
CA ASP A 86 -18.17 1.98 -15.97
C ASP A 86 -18.60 0.55 -16.37
N LEU A 87 -19.77 0.41 -16.99
CA LEU A 87 -20.26 -0.88 -17.52
C LEU A 87 -19.53 -1.31 -18.80
N SER A 88 -18.77 -0.41 -19.41
CA SER A 88 -17.92 -0.73 -20.56
C SER A 88 -16.68 -1.53 -20.16
N PHE A 89 -16.03 -2.18 -21.13
CA PHE A 89 -14.83 -2.99 -20.89
C PHE A 89 -13.65 -2.43 -21.67
N ASP A 90 -12.56 -2.07 -20.98
CA ASP A 90 -11.34 -1.55 -21.59
C ASP A 90 -10.27 -2.64 -21.76
N THR A 91 -9.79 -2.82 -22.98
CA THR A 91 -8.83 -3.88 -23.35
C THR A 91 -7.37 -3.44 -23.38
N ARG A 92 -7.06 -2.17 -23.04
CA ARG A 92 -5.68 -1.67 -23.05
C ARG A 92 -4.90 -2.25 -21.88
N ASP A 93 -3.64 -2.57 -22.12
CA ASP A 93 -2.71 -2.97 -21.07
C ASP A 93 -2.38 -1.79 -20.15
N SER A 94 -2.40 -2.01 -18.84
CA SER A 94 -2.05 -1.01 -17.83
C SER A 94 -0.64 -1.17 -17.24
N ALA A 95 0.11 -2.20 -17.60
CA ALA A 95 1.38 -2.56 -16.92
C ALA A 95 2.45 -1.45 -16.92
N PHE A 96 2.42 -0.52 -17.87
CA PHE A 96 3.34 0.63 -17.96
C PHE A 96 3.05 1.72 -16.91
N ALA A 97 1.88 1.70 -16.30
CA ALA A 97 1.34 2.74 -15.44
C ALA A 97 1.17 2.31 -13.97
N VAL A 98 1.30 1.02 -13.67
CA VAL A 98 1.10 0.45 -12.33
C VAL A 98 2.44 0.02 -11.73
N PRO A 99 2.73 0.36 -10.45
CA PRO A 99 3.89 -0.18 -9.75
C PRO A 99 3.79 -1.70 -9.61
N LYS A 100 4.94 -2.37 -9.49
CA LYS A 100 5.03 -3.83 -9.40
C LYS A 100 5.42 -4.23 -8.00
N ALA A 101 4.91 -5.35 -7.51
CA ALA A 101 5.32 -5.89 -6.22
C ALA A 101 6.76 -6.43 -6.32
N VAL A 102 7.47 -6.38 -5.20
CA VAL A 102 8.84 -6.90 -5.08
C VAL A 102 8.86 -7.97 -3.99
N VAL A 103 9.43 -9.13 -4.30
CA VAL A 103 9.69 -10.17 -3.30
C VAL A 103 10.74 -9.63 -2.32
N THR A 104 10.41 -9.59 -1.03
CA THR A 104 11.32 -9.09 0.00
C THR A 104 11.84 -10.20 0.91
N THR A 105 12.93 -9.92 1.61
CA THR A 105 13.37 -10.72 2.75
C THR A 105 12.83 -10.14 4.04
N PRO A 106 12.37 -10.95 5.01
CA PRO A 106 11.99 -10.47 6.33
C PRO A 106 13.21 -10.14 7.21
N ILE A 107 14.43 -10.42 6.75
CA ILE A 107 15.64 -10.28 7.55
C ILE A 107 15.99 -8.79 7.72
N PHE A 108 15.96 -8.35 8.97
CA PHE A 108 16.49 -7.06 9.42
C PHE A 108 17.15 -7.27 10.78
N ASP A 109 18.34 -6.70 10.98
CA ASP A 109 19.04 -6.78 12.26
C ASP A 109 18.47 -5.75 13.24
N TRP A 110 17.59 -6.22 14.13
CA TRP A 110 17.01 -5.41 15.20
C TRP A 110 17.98 -5.20 16.38
N GLY A 111 19.06 -6.00 16.50
CA GLY A 111 19.90 -6.02 17.69
C GLY A 111 19.07 -6.25 18.97
N ASP A 112 19.32 -5.43 20.00
CA ASP A 112 18.62 -5.50 21.29
C ASP A 112 17.32 -4.66 21.36
N ASP A 113 16.74 -4.29 20.21
CA ASP A 113 15.53 -3.45 20.17
C ASP A 113 14.38 -4.06 20.97
N ARG A 114 13.71 -3.21 21.76
CA ARG A 114 12.49 -3.56 22.51
C ARG A 114 11.55 -2.37 22.49
N ALA A 115 10.26 -2.65 22.27
CA ALA A 115 9.23 -1.62 22.38
C ALA A 115 9.26 -0.96 23.78
N PRO A 116 9.30 0.39 23.89
CA PRO A 116 9.38 1.10 25.16
C PRO A 116 8.25 0.77 26.14
N ARG A 117 7.01 0.61 25.65
CA ARG A 117 5.81 0.22 26.44
C ARG A 117 5.57 1.12 27.64
N HIS A 118 5.43 2.42 27.38
CA HIS A 118 5.03 3.39 28.39
C HIS A 118 3.63 3.07 28.91
N ALA A 119 3.38 3.34 30.20
CA ALA A 119 2.03 3.21 30.74
C ALA A 119 1.12 4.27 30.11
N ALA A 120 -0.14 3.94 29.85
CA ALA A 120 -1.09 4.85 29.22
C ALA A 120 -1.27 6.17 29.99
N THR A 121 -1.05 6.17 31.31
CA THR A 121 -1.10 7.37 32.16
C THR A 121 0.08 8.31 31.98
N ASP A 122 1.19 7.80 31.46
CA ASP A 122 2.44 8.52 31.26
C ASP A 122 2.61 8.93 29.78
N THR A 123 1.72 8.46 28.91
CA THR A 123 1.79 8.68 27.46
C THR A 123 1.48 10.14 27.10
N VAL A 124 2.39 10.75 26.34
CA VAL A 124 2.20 12.03 25.65
C VAL A 124 2.42 11.80 24.15
N ILE A 125 1.33 11.86 23.39
CA ILE A 125 1.31 11.62 21.93
C ILE A 125 1.68 12.89 21.18
N TYR A 126 2.58 12.75 20.20
CA TYR A 126 2.92 13.78 19.23
C TYR A 126 2.54 13.32 17.82
N GLU A 127 1.44 13.84 17.29
CA GLU A 127 1.03 13.58 15.90
C GLU A 127 1.97 14.32 14.93
N ALA A 128 2.52 13.59 13.96
CA ALA A 128 3.50 14.12 13.02
C ALA A 128 3.34 13.54 11.61
N HIS A 129 3.64 14.38 10.64
CA HIS A 129 3.79 13.95 9.26
C HIS A 129 5.28 13.72 8.94
N VAL A 130 5.65 12.51 8.48
CA VAL A 130 7.04 12.11 8.19
C VAL A 130 7.80 13.16 7.37
N LYS A 131 7.20 13.58 6.24
CA LYS A 131 7.77 14.64 5.40
C LYS A 131 7.86 15.99 6.09
N SER A 132 6.72 16.57 6.52
CA SER A 132 6.68 17.95 7.00
C SER A 132 7.53 18.18 8.24
N LEU A 133 7.64 17.20 9.14
CA LEU A 133 8.40 17.33 10.38
C LEU A 133 9.87 17.72 10.12
N THR A 134 10.45 17.24 9.01
CA THR A 134 11.89 17.39 8.76
C THR A 134 12.25 18.04 7.42
N ALA A 135 11.27 18.31 6.55
CA ALA A 135 11.50 18.84 5.19
C ALA A 135 12.33 20.14 5.17
N LEU A 136 12.15 21.01 6.18
CA LEU A 136 12.88 22.28 6.31
C LEU A 136 13.81 22.33 7.53
N HIS A 137 14.03 21.19 8.19
CA HIS A 137 14.82 21.17 9.42
C HIS A 137 16.31 21.39 9.12
N PRO A 138 16.95 22.46 9.62
CA PRO A 138 18.30 22.84 9.21
C PRO A 138 19.36 21.83 9.68
N GLY A 139 19.14 21.19 10.83
CA GLY A 139 20.02 20.14 11.37
C GLY A 139 19.94 18.81 10.61
N VAL A 140 18.90 18.58 9.80
CA VAL A 140 18.79 17.34 9.02
C VAL A 140 19.55 17.50 7.71
N VAL A 141 20.41 16.53 7.39
CA VAL A 141 21.19 16.49 6.14
C VAL A 141 20.24 16.64 4.94
N PRO A 142 20.53 17.51 3.95
CA PRO A 142 19.60 17.83 2.87
C PRO A 142 18.97 16.62 2.15
N GLY A 143 19.73 15.55 1.91
CA GLY A 143 19.24 14.33 1.26
C GLY A 143 18.33 13.44 2.12
N LEU A 144 18.21 13.70 3.42
CA LEU A 144 17.37 12.95 4.35
C LEU A 144 16.13 13.74 4.81
N ARG A 145 16.03 15.03 4.45
CA ARG A 145 14.89 15.88 4.87
C ARG A 145 13.58 15.32 4.31
N GLY A 146 12.61 15.17 5.20
CA GLY A 146 11.28 14.65 4.89
C GLY A 146 11.22 13.14 4.62
N THR A 147 12.18 12.38 5.13
CA THR A 147 12.27 10.91 4.99
C THR A 147 12.22 10.21 6.34
N TYR A 148 12.01 8.90 6.36
CA TYR A 148 12.09 8.07 7.57
C TYR A 148 13.44 8.22 8.29
N LEU A 149 14.56 8.22 7.53
CA LEU A 149 15.89 8.44 8.11
C LEU A 149 16.10 9.86 8.61
N GLY A 150 15.47 10.86 7.99
CA GLY A 150 15.46 12.23 8.48
C GLY A 150 14.75 12.35 9.82
N LEU A 151 13.59 11.71 9.95
CA LEU A 151 12.82 11.66 11.19
C LEU A 151 13.60 10.98 12.32
N ALA A 152 14.39 9.97 11.99
CA ALA A 152 15.22 9.23 12.94
C ALA A 152 16.62 9.81 13.21
N SER A 153 16.91 11.02 12.70
CA SER A 153 18.22 11.66 12.87
C SER A 153 18.39 12.25 14.27
N ASP A 154 19.64 12.38 14.73
CA ASP A 154 19.94 12.91 16.08
C ASP A 154 19.27 14.27 16.35
N PRO A 155 19.31 15.27 15.45
CA PRO A 155 18.69 16.57 15.73
C PRO A 155 17.18 16.51 15.95
N VAL A 156 16.50 15.54 15.32
CA VAL A 156 15.04 15.36 15.46
C VAL A 156 14.73 14.60 16.74
N ILE A 157 15.47 13.52 17.02
CA ILE A 157 15.29 12.76 18.27
C ILE A 157 15.60 13.65 19.48
N GLU A 158 16.68 14.42 19.47
CA GLU A 158 17.02 15.38 20.52
C GLU A 158 15.90 16.41 20.73
N HIS A 159 15.28 16.89 19.65
CA HIS A 159 14.14 17.78 19.72
C HIS A 159 12.93 17.13 20.39
N LEU A 160 12.57 15.90 19.99
CA LEU A 160 11.43 15.15 20.54
C LEU A 160 11.64 14.83 22.03
N LEU A 161 12.85 14.42 22.42
CA LEU A 161 13.23 14.18 23.81
C LEU A 161 13.15 15.47 24.65
N LYS A 162 13.64 16.60 24.11
CA LYS A 162 13.55 17.90 24.78
C LYS A 162 12.12 18.38 24.94
N LEU A 163 11.25 18.08 23.97
CA LEU A 163 9.82 18.37 24.05
C LEU A 163 9.12 17.52 25.13
N GLY A 164 9.68 16.35 25.46
CA GLY A 164 9.20 15.47 26.52
C GLY A 164 8.09 14.52 26.07
N ILE A 165 7.99 14.24 24.76
CA ILE A 165 6.99 13.32 24.22
C ILE A 165 7.44 11.88 24.47
N THR A 166 6.48 10.97 24.67
CA THR A 166 6.78 9.54 24.87
C THR A 166 6.51 8.72 23.62
N THR A 167 5.62 9.21 22.75
CA THR A 167 5.04 8.45 21.66
C THR A 167 4.83 9.39 20.47
N ILE A 168 5.33 9.00 19.29
CA ILE A 168 5.04 9.68 18.04
C ILE A 168 3.94 8.92 17.30
N GLU A 169 2.90 9.64 16.86
CA GLU A 169 1.86 9.12 15.99
C GLU A 169 2.10 9.64 14.58
N LEU A 170 2.37 8.73 13.64
CA LEU A 170 2.65 9.10 12.26
C LEU A 170 1.36 9.11 11.45
N LEU A 171 1.10 10.21 10.74
CA LEU A 171 0.15 10.23 9.62
C LEU A 171 0.44 9.09 8.63
N PRO A 172 -0.53 8.68 7.80
CA PRO A 172 -0.46 7.46 6.99
C PRO A 172 0.88 7.23 6.30
N VAL A 173 1.47 6.07 6.62
CA VAL A 173 2.72 5.59 6.03
C VAL A 173 2.54 4.33 5.18
N GLN A 174 1.31 3.81 5.06
CA GLN A 174 0.98 2.78 4.08
C GLN A 174 1.12 3.36 2.67
N SER A 175 1.46 2.55 1.66
CA SER A 175 1.62 3.03 0.29
C SER A 175 0.30 3.58 -0.22
N PHE A 176 0.31 4.81 -0.72
CA PHE A 176 -0.86 5.51 -1.25
C PHE A 176 -0.58 6.12 -2.62
N ILE A 177 -1.63 6.55 -3.32
CA ILE A 177 -1.51 7.28 -4.59
C ILE A 177 -2.11 8.69 -4.48
N ASP A 178 -1.67 9.57 -5.37
CA ASP A 178 -2.30 10.88 -5.53
C ASP A 178 -3.60 10.73 -6.33
N ASP A 179 -4.69 11.27 -5.81
CA ASP A 179 -6.00 11.25 -6.46
C ASP A 179 -5.96 11.91 -7.84
N ARG A 180 -6.74 11.37 -8.79
CA ARG A 180 -6.76 11.85 -10.18
C ARG A 180 -7.06 13.35 -10.28
N PHE A 181 -8.00 13.84 -9.45
CA PHE A 181 -8.39 15.25 -9.45
C PHE A 181 -7.30 16.17 -8.89
N LEU A 182 -6.46 15.68 -7.96
CA LEU A 182 -5.29 16.42 -7.46
C LEU A 182 -4.25 16.53 -8.55
N VAL A 183 -3.89 15.40 -9.18
CA VAL A 183 -2.89 15.36 -10.25
C VAL A 183 -3.30 16.22 -11.44
N ALA A 184 -4.58 16.24 -11.81
CA ALA A 184 -5.12 17.10 -12.86
C ALA A 184 -4.96 18.61 -12.58
N ARG A 185 -4.75 19.00 -11.31
CA ARG A 185 -4.50 20.38 -10.87
C ARG A 185 -3.03 20.65 -10.51
N GLY A 186 -2.13 19.69 -10.77
CA GLY A 186 -0.73 19.80 -10.35
C GLY A 186 -0.52 19.71 -8.84
N LEU A 187 -1.48 19.11 -8.12
CA LEU A 187 -1.43 18.88 -6.67
C LEU A 187 -1.06 17.42 -6.37
N THR A 188 -0.66 17.17 -5.12
CA THR A 188 -0.35 15.83 -4.59
C THR A 188 -1.16 15.56 -3.34
N ASN A 189 -1.46 14.28 -3.05
CA ASN A 189 -1.99 13.90 -1.75
C ASN A 189 -0.83 13.99 -0.75
N HIS A 190 -0.91 14.96 0.16
CA HIS A 190 0.14 15.16 1.16
C HIS A 190 -0.08 14.22 2.34
N TRP A 191 -1.29 14.18 2.91
CA TRP A 191 -1.57 13.42 4.13
C TRP A 191 -1.49 11.90 3.99
N GLY A 192 -1.88 11.36 2.83
CA GLY A 192 -1.75 9.92 2.54
C GLY A 192 -2.93 9.04 2.89
N TYR A 193 -4.09 9.60 3.27
CA TYR A 193 -5.34 8.85 3.49
C TYR A 193 -5.96 8.37 2.17
N ASN A 194 -5.24 7.54 1.42
CA ASN A 194 -5.68 6.98 0.14
C ASN A 194 -4.92 5.68 -0.18
N THR A 195 -5.01 4.69 0.71
CA THR A 195 -4.13 3.51 0.72
C THR A 195 -4.34 2.59 -0.49
N LEU A 196 -3.24 2.21 -1.15
CA LEU A 196 -3.17 1.16 -2.17
C LEU A 196 -2.53 -0.13 -1.63
N GLY A 197 -1.51 -0.03 -0.77
CA GLY A 197 -0.78 -1.19 -0.24
C GLY A 197 -0.72 -1.18 1.28
N PHE A 198 -1.47 -2.06 1.94
CA PHE A 198 -1.56 -2.11 3.40
C PHE A 198 -0.27 -2.57 4.11
N PHE A 199 0.59 -3.31 3.41
CA PHE A 199 1.84 -3.88 3.95
C PHE A 199 3.11 -3.24 3.39
N THR A 200 2.98 -2.26 2.49
CA THR A 200 4.11 -1.57 1.87
C THR A 200 4.20 -0.17 2.46
N PRO A 201 5.35 0.24 3.05
CA PRO A 201 5.55 1.62 3.48
C PRO A 201 5.65 2.58 2.28
N GLU A 202 5.23 3.83 2.47
CA GLU A 202 5.20 4.86 1.43
C GLU A 202 6.62 5.19 0.92
N ALA A 203 6.86 4.87 -0.35
CA ALA A 203 8.15 5.03 -1.00
C ALA A 203 8.60 6.50 -1.09
N ARG A 204 7.67 7.48 -1.13
CA ARG A 204 8.01 8.91 -1.12
C ARG A 204 8.73 9.37 0.14
N TYR A 205 8.64 8.61 1.23
CA TYR A 205 9.32 8.90 2.49
C TYR A 205 10.63 8.12 2.65
N MET A 206 11.06 7.38 1.63
CA MET A 206 12.35 6.69 1.61
C MET A 206 13.38 7.52 0.84
N SER A 207 14.60 7.61 1.37
CA SER A 207 15.72 8.29 0.71
C SER A 207 16.34 7.45 -0.42
N ARG A 208 16.32 6.12 -0.30
CA ARG A 208 16.93 5.16 -1.24
C ARG A 208 16.01 4.00 -1.61
N ALA A 209 14.70 4.16 -1.44
CA ALA A 209 13.69 3.13 -1.72
C ALA A 209 13.96 1.78 -1.03
N ALA A 210 14.52 1.82 0.19
CA ALA A 210 14.83 0.64 0.97
C ALA A 210 13.84 0.48 2.14
N LEU A 211 13.17 -0.68 2.21
CA LEU A 211 12.26 -1.03 3.30
C LEU A 211 12.92 -0.90 4.69
N ALA A 212 14.22 -1.19 4.75
CA ALA A 212 15.03 -1.07 5.96
C ALA A 212 15.01 0.33 6.58
N GLU A 213 14.77 1.40 5.81
CA GLU A 213 14.72 2.77 6.35
C GLU A 213 13.59 2.96 7.36
N PHE A 214 12.43 2.33 7.13
CA PHE A 214 11.32 2.36 8.08
C PHE A 214 11.67 1.61 9.38
N GLN A 215 12.30 0.44 9.23
CA GLN A 215 12.72 -0.38 10.38
C GLN A 215 13.81 0.32 11.20
N MET A 216 14.78 0.96 10.53
CA MET A 216 15.81 1.77 11.17
C MET A 216 15.22 2.96 11.94
N MET A 217 14.19 3.61 11.36
CA MET A 217 13.48 4.70 12.04
C MET A 217 12.84 4.21 13.34
N VAL A 218 12.08 3.11 13.28
CA VAL A 218 11.45 2.51 14.46
C VAL A 218 12.50 2.15 15.52
N ARG A 219 13.56 1.43 15.14
CA ARG A 219 14.65 1.03 16.05
C ARG A 219 15.30 2.24 16.73
N ARG A 220 15.56 3.32 15.98
CA ARG A 220 16.19 4.54 16.52
C ARG A 220 15.29 5.29 17.50
N LEU A 221 13.99 5.36 17.21
CA LEU A 221 13.02 5.96 18.12
C LEU A 221 12.89 5.12 19.40
N HIS A 222 12.80 3.80 19.28
CA HIS A 222 12.76 2.88 20.44
C HIS A 222 14.01 2.99 21.32
N GLN A 223 15.20 3.10 20.72
CA GLN A 223 16.45 3.31 21.46
C GLN A 223 16.47 4.62 22.25
N ALA A 224 15.74 5.64 21.78
CA ALA A 224 15.53 6.89 22.51
C ALA A 224 14.37 6.80 23.53
N GLY A 225 13.71 5.65 23.64
CA GLY A 225 12.54 5.47 24.49
C GLY A 225 11.26 6.08 23.92
N ILE A 226 11.17 6.30 22.61
CA ILE A 226 9.99 6.85 21.95
C ILE A 226 9.21 5.73 21.26
N GLU A 227 7.93 5.58 21.60
CA GLU A 227 7.02 4.64 20.93
C GLU A 227 6.56 5.18 19.57
N VAL A 228 6.19 4.27 18.66
CA VAL A 228 5.67 4.61 17.33
C VAL A 228 4.25 4.07 17.17
N ILE A 229 3.30 4.96 16.96
CA ILE A 229 1.94 4.64 16.53
C ILE A 229 1.82 5.02 15.06
N LEU A 230 1.12 4.19 14.28
CA LEU A 230 0.85 4.45 12.87
C LEU A 230 -0.64 4.72 12.71
N ASP A 231 -0.98 5.85 12.10
CA ASP A 231 -2.31 6.06 11.57
C ASP A 231 -2.53 5.09 10.39
N VAL A 232 -3.63 4.33 10.45
CA VAL A 232 -3.93 3.25 9.52
C VAL A 232 -5.30 3.43 8.88
N VAL A 233 -5.36 3.22 7.57
CA VAL A 233 -6.58 3.36 6.78
C VAL A 233 -6.99 1.99 6.25
N TYR A 234 -7.91 1.33 6.94
CA TYR A 234 -8.47 0.03 6.51
C TYR A 234 -9.91 0.10 6.01
N ASN A 235 -10.54 1.27 6.11
CA ASN A 235 -11.97 1.46 5.82
C ASN A 235 -12.25 1.76 4.34
N HIS A 236 -11.25 2.17 3.55
CA HIS A 236 -11.34 2.38 2.10
C HIS A 236 -9.98 2.17 1.43
N THR A 237 -9.95 2.25 0.10
CA THR A 237 -8.74 2.10 -0.73
C THR A 237 -8.65 3.18 -1.79
N ALA A 238 -7.47 3.31 -2.40
CA ALA A 238 -7.17 4.14 -3.57
C ALA A 238 -7.96 3.81 -4.84
N GLU A 239 -8.65 2.67 -4.90
CA GLU A 239 -9.45 2.30 -6.07
C GLU A 239 -10.81 3.00 -6.11
N GLY A 240 -11.22 3.70 -5.04
CA GLY A 240 -12.42 4.54 -5.03
C GLY A 240 -13.72 3.81 -5.37
N ASP A 241 -14.65 4.56 -5.98
CA ASP A 241 -15.97 4.10 -6.44
C ASP A 241 -15.91 3.41 -7.81
N GLU A 242 -17.05 3.10 -8.45
CA GLU A 242 -17.09 2.47 -9.77
C GLU A 242 -16.32 3.22 -10.87
N TRP A 243 -16.10 4.52 -10.71
CA TRP A 243 -15.34 5.39 -11.62
C TRP A 243 -13.84 5.48 -11.29
N GLY A 244 -13.41 4.78 -10.25
CA GLY A 244 -12.01 4.65 -9.88
C GLY A 244 -11.23 3.63 -10.72
N PRO A 245 -9.90 3.60 -10.55
CA PRO A 245 -9.01 2.74 -11.32
C PRO A 245 -9.14 1.26 -10.91
N THR A 246 -8.54 0.36 -11.69
CA THR A 246 -8.40 -1.07 -11.36
C THR A 246 -6.91 -1.40 -11.22
N LEU A 247 -6.45 -1.45 -9.97
CA LEU A 247 -5.04 -1.52 -9.56
C LEU A 247 -4.72 -2.73 -8.69
N SER A 248 -5.67 -3.26 -7.90
CA SER A 248 -5.44 -4.37 -6.97
C SER A 248 -6.75 -5.12 -6.67
N PHE A 249 -7.40 -4.79 -5.56
CA PHE A 249 -8.54 -5.49 -4.96
C PHE A 249 -9.72 -5.64 -5.93
N ARG A 250 -10.07 -4.58 -6.66
CA ARG A 250 -11.16 -4.59 -7.65
C ARG A 250 -10.94 -5.62 -8.74
N GLY A 251 -9.71 -5.71 -9.24
CA GLY A 251 -9.37 -6.66 -10.30
C GLY A 251 -9.21 -8.09 -9.80
N LEU A 252 -8.84 -8.27 -8.53
CA LEU A 252 -8.63 -9.58 -7.91
C LEU A 252 -9.93 -10.23 -7.48
N ASP A 253 -10.78 -9.50 -6.73
CA ASP A 253 -12.11 -9.96 -6.32
C ASP A 253 -12.95 -8.80 -5.75
N ASN A 254 -13.53 -7.98 -6.63
CA ASN A 254 -14.28 -6.78 -6.23
C ASN A 254 -15.41 -7.06 -5.21
N ALA A 255 -16.14 -8.17 -5.36
CA ALA A 255 -17.30 -8.48 -4.53
C ALA A 255 -16.91 -8.97 -3.13
N SER A 256 -15.71 -9.54 -2.98
CA SER A 256 -15.17 -9.96 -1.69
C SER A 256 -14.55 -8.80 -0.91
N TYR A 257 -13.81 -7.90 -1.59
CA TYR A 257 -13.10 -6.81 -0.92
C TYR A 257 -13.95 -5.58 -0.62
N TYR A 258 -14.94 -5.26 -1.46
CA TYR A 258 -15.75 -4.05 -1.31
C TYR A 258 -17.16 -4.35 -0.87
N LYS A 259 -17.66 -3.53 0.07
CA LYS A 259 -19.08 -3.49 0.37
C LYS A 259 -19.82 -2.81 -0.78
N LEU A 260 -20.55 -3.61 -1.55
CA LEU A 260 -21.34 -3.12 -2.67
C LEU A 260 -22.72 -2.68 -2.18
N ALA A 261 -23.24 -1.58 -2.73
CA ALA A 261 -24.67 -1.31 -2.64
C ALA A 261 -25.39 -2.49 -3.30
N GLN A 262 -26.38 -3.06 -2.60
CA GLN A 262 -27.22 -4.10 -3.20
C GLN A 262 -27.82 -3.53 -4.48
N GLY A 263 -27.68 -4.28 -5.59
CA GLY A 263 -28.47 -4.02 -6.79
C GLY A 263 -29.96 -4.16 -6.52
#